data_AF-A0AAE9ZBA5-F1
#
_entry.id   AF-A0AAE9ZBA5-F1
#
_cell.length_a   1.000
_cell.length_b   1.000
_cell.length_c   1.000
_cell.angle_alpha   90.00
_cell.angle_beta   90.00
_cell.angle_gamma   90.00
#
_symmetry.space_group_name_H-M   'P 1'
#
loop_
_entity.id
_entity.type
_entity.pdbx_description
1 polymer ?
#
loop_
_entity_poly.entity_id
_entity_poly.type
_entity_poly.pdbx_seq_one_letter_code
_entity_poly.pdbx_strand_id
1 'polypeptide(L)'
;MTAPVVISQYWAVDAIEPVDAIAGLKEQLLALDELPGHVTLVSAGEVGVLRDPLVIEFHLWLQAYCQVTFVSAACTSLHAGILDFYHSGLTATLVISLELDKAFQQACLNSLGIGNEKDQDGLDVVPGLGFIALKKLDKDKAPAAHELLIEKCQLLSQPGGMRGTHTLIGRLSQQLQALPKEVLPVSFDICSSWGKSLLMGLNIRLAGKRQPVEWLASIESCQRHYLSLKPLFELQLYKEKLKENSLLLFTLGGGGRVGILQLGCSNSKTSGEPELPKASFEQQSLADDIKGYELALNLLGDDKPAGYQQIRDTLKYPHSRYRGMDNHYFKW
;
A
#
# COMPACT_ATOMS: atom_id res chain seq x y z
N MET A 1 15.86 -4.26 20.95
CA MET A 1 14.72 -3.34 20.86
C MET A 1 14.96 -2.37 19.73
N THR A 2 14.20 -2.52 18.65
CA THR A 2 14.12 -1.62 17.49
C THR A 2 13.37 -0.34 17.89
N ALA A 3 13.75 0.79 17.30
CA ALA A 3 13.15 2.08 17.60
C ALA A 3 11.68 2.14 17.12
N PRO A 4 10.75 2.71 17.92
CA PRO A 4 9.39 2.97 17.46
C PRO A 4 9.39 3.84 16.20
N VAL A 5 8.47 3.58 15.28
CA VAL A 5 8.30 4.38 14.06
C VAL A 5 7.01 5.19 14.16
N VAL A 6 7.09 6.46 13.81
CA VAL A 6 5.91 7.33 13.73
C VAL A 6 5.79 7.95 12.35
N ILE A 7 4.54 8.27 11.99
CA ILE A 7 4.21 9.17 10.89
C ILE A 7 4.15 10.58 11.46
N SER A 8 5.08 11.44 11.06
CA SER A 8 5.09 12.85 11.50
C SER A 8 4.19 13.74 10.66
N GLN A 9 4.09 13.44 9.37
CA GLN A 9 3.22 14.14 8.43
C GLN A 9 2.71 13.18 7.36
N TYR A 10 1.54 13.47 6.82
CA TYR A 10 0.98 12.73 5.70
C TYR A 10 0.09 13.64 4.86
N TRP A 11 0.00 13.33 3.57
CA TRP A 11 -0.84 14.06 2.65
C TRP A 11 -1.12 13.18 1.43
N ALA A 12 -2.34 13.25 0.89
CA ALA A 12 -2.65 12.68 -0.42
C ALA A 12 -3.76 13.49 -1.10
N VAL A 13 -3.79 13.38 -2.42
CA VAL A 13 -4.77 14.05 -3.29
C VAL A 13 -5.09 13.20 -4.52
N ASP A 14 -6.33 13.31 -4.99
CA ASP A 14 -6.71 12.80 -6.31
C ASP A 14 -5.97 13.60 -7.39
N ALA A 15 -5.42 12.90 -8.39
CA ALA A 15 -4.67 13.52 -9.48
C ALA A 15 -5.52 13.57 -10.75
N ILE A 16 -6.65 14.29 -10.69
CA ILE A 16 -7.49 14.54 -11.88
C ILE A 16 -6.66 15.25 -12.96
N GLU A 17 -5.87 16.24 -12.54
CA GLU A 17 -4.87 16.93 -13.34
C GLU A 17 -3.47 16.58 -12.80
N PRO A 18 -2.73 15.64 -13.43
CA PRO A 18 -1.45 15.14 -12.91
C PRO A 18 -0.38 16.23 -12.71
N VAL A 19 -0.36 17.25 -13.58
CA VAL A 19 0.60 18.36 -13.49
C VAL A 19 0.38 19.16 -12.21
N ASP A 20 -0.86 19.53 -11.93
CA ASP A 20 -1.22 20.29 -10.72
C ASP A 20 -0.99 19.44 -9.46
N ALA A 21 -1.28 18.14 -9.52
CA ALA A 21 -1.02 17.23 -8.41
C ALA A 21 0.48 17.13 -8.08
N ILE A 22 1.36 17.02 -9.09
CA ILE A 22 2.82 17.01 -8.87
C ILE A 22 3.30 18.36 -8.33
N ALA A 23 2.78 19.47 -8.85
CA ALA A 23 3.12 20.80 -8.33
C ALA A 23 2.74 20.91 -6.84
N GLY A 24 1.51 20.50 -6.49
CA GLY A 24 1.05 20.45 -5.10
C GLY A 24 1.91 19.54 -4.23
N LEU A 25 2.33 18.36 -4.73
CA LEU A 25 3.26 17.48 -4.00
C LEU A 25 4.59 18.19 -3.72
N LYS A 26 5.19 18.84 -4.73
CA LYS A 26 6.44 19.59 -4.56
C LYS A 26 6.29 20.69 -3.50
N GLU A 27 5.17 21.42 -3.50
CA GLU A 27 4.88 22.44 -2.49
C GLU A 27 4.80 21.83 -1.08
N GLN A 28 4.09 20.71 -0.91
CA GLN A 28 4.03 20.03 0.39
C GLN A 28 5.40 19.54 0.86
N LEU A 29 6.22 19.01 -0.05
CA LEU A 29 7.57 18.55 0.27
C LEU A 29 8.52 19.69 0.65
N LEU A 30 8.40 20.84 -0.02
CA LEU A 30 9.18 22.04 0.30
C LEU A 30 8.71 22.74 1.58
N ALA A 31 7.47 22.48 2.01
CA ALA A 31 6.93 22.97 3.29
C ALA A 31 7.35 22.11 4.49
N LEU A 32 8.05 20.99 4.28
CA LEU A 32 8.65 20.21 5.36
C LEU A 32 9.81 20.99 5.99
N ASP A 33 9.93 20.95 7.31
CA ASP A 33 11.03 21.61 8.04
C ASP A 33 12.41 21.14 7.54
N GLU A 34 12.52 19.85 7.18
CA GLU A 34 13.70 19.25 6.56
C GLU A 34 13.26 18.10 5.64
N LEU A 35 13.72 18.12 4.38
CA LEU A 35 13.56 16.98 3.49
C LEU A 35 14.57 15.89 3.92
N PRO A 36 14.16 14.65 4.20
CA PRO A 36 15.10 13.61 4.58
C PRO A 36 16.07 13.32 3.44
N GLY A 37 17.31 12.97 3.79
CA GLY A 37 18.33 12.57 2.81
C GLY A 37 17.99 11.30 2.02
N HIS A 38 16.88 10.64 2.34
CA HIS A 38 16.36 9.47 1.65
C HIS A 38 14.84 9.56 1.42
N VAL A 39 14.40 9.12 0.24
CA VAL A 39 13.01 8.98 -0.16
C VAL A 39 12.78 7.59 -0.76
N THR A 40 11.71 6.93 -0.34
CA THR A 40 11.21 5.69 -0.93
C THR A 40 10.04 6.02 -1.84
N LEU A 41 10.16 5.77 -3.14
CA LEU A 41 9.03 5.80 -4.07
C LEU A 41 8.32 4.45 -4.07
N VAL A 42 7.00 4.49 -4.12
CA VAL A 42 6.15 3.30 -4.19
C VAL A 42 5.02 3.47 -5.20
N SER A 43 4.62 2.38 -5.85
CA SER A 43 3.46 2.35 -6.75
C SER A 43 2.93 0.92 -6.85
N ALA A 44 1.61 0.77 -7.02
CA ALA A 44 1.02 -0.51 -7.37
C ALA A 44 1.39 -0.98 -8.78
N GLY A 45 1.73 -0.05 -9.67
CA GLY A 45 2.30 -0.32 -11.00
C GLY A 45 3.79 -0.65 -10.99
N GLU A 46 4.39 -0.88 -9.82
CA GLU A 46 5.84 -1.11 -9.64
C GLU A 46 6.63 0.03 -10.30
N VAL A 47 7.83 -0.24 -10.85
CA VAL A 47 8.62 0.79 -11.55
C VAL A 47 8.00 1.23 -12.89
N GLY A 48 6.92 0.60 -13.35
CA GLY A 48 6.21 0.98 -14.57
C GLY A 48 5.71 2.43 -14.57
N VAL A 49 5.54 3.03 -13.39
CA VAL A 49 5.19 4.45 -13.23
C VAL A 49 6.29 5.39 -13.72
N LEU A 50 7.56 4.96 -13.71
CA LEU A 50 8.72 5.74 -14.18
C LEU A 50 8.81 5.83 -15.71
N ARG A 51 7.78 5.42 -16.45
CA ARG A 51 7.66 5.65 -17.90
C ARG A 51 6.87 6.92 -18.22
N ASP A 52 6.09 7.39 -17.25
CA ASP A 52 5.40 8.67 -17.37
C ASP A 52 6.45 9.79 -17.30
N PRO A 53 6.55 10.66 -18.34
CA PRO A 53 7.49 11.78 -18.35
C PRO A 53 7.36 12.69 -17.12
N LEU A 54 6.14 12.93 -16.64
CA LEU A 54 5.91 13.76 -15.46
C LEU A 54 6.51 13.15 -14.20
N VAL A 55 6.42 11.83 -14.08
CA VAL A 55 7.00 11.06 -12.97
C VAL A 55 8.52 11.02 -13.07
N ILE A 56 9.09 10.86 -14.27
CA ILE A 56 10.54 10.93 -14.50
C ILE A 56 11.08 12.30 -14.09
N GLU A 57 10.44 13.38 -14.53
CA GLU A 57 10.85 14.74 -14.17
C GLU A 57 10.77 14.98 -12.66
N PHE A 58 9.72 14.49 -12.01
CA PHE A 58 9.60 14.55 -10.55
C PHE A 58 10.68 13.71 -9.85
N HIS A 59 10.97 12.52 -10.34
CA HIS A 59 12.03 11.66 -9.81
C HIS A 59 13.41 12.32 -9.92
N LEU A 60 13.74 12.91 -11.07
CA LEU A 60 14.98 13.66 -11.27
C LEU A 60 15.07 14.89 -10.35
N TRP A 61 13.94 15.59 -10.17
CA TRP A 61 13.86 16.68 -9.21
C TRP A 61 14.15 16.20 -7.78
N LEU A 62 13.57 15.09 -7.32
CA LEU A 62 13.87 14.50 -6.01
C LEU A 62 15.34 14.12 -5.84
N GLN A 63 15.94 13.49 -6.87
CA GLN A 63 17.35 13.07 -6.85
C GLN A 63 18.33 14.22 -6.67
N ALA A 64 17.94 15.46 -6.97
CA ALA A 64 18.77 16.64 -6.70
C ALA A 64 18.89 16.96 -5.20
N TYR A 65 17.98 16.45 -4.36
CA TYR A 65 17.92 16.74 -2.92
C TYR A 65 18.20 15.51 -2.04
N CYS A 66 17.93 14.31 -2.52
CA CYS A 66 17.95 13.10 -1.70
C CYS A 66 18.29 11.84 -2.50
N GLN A 67 18.69 10.78 -1.79
CA GLN A 67 18.74 9.45 -2.38
C GLN A 67 17.32 8.92 -2.57
N VAL A 68 17.04 8.37 -3.76
CA VAL A 68 15.74 7.79 -4.08
C VAL A 68 15.88 6.28 -4.27
N THR A 69 14.99 5.53 -3.64
CA THR A 69 14.88 4.07 -3.82
C THR A 69 13.45 3.71 -4.19
N PHE A 70 13.26 2.67 -5.03
CA PHE A 70 11.91 2.21 -5.35
C PHE A 70 11.58 0.91 -4.61
N VAL A 71 10.41 0.87 -3.98
CA VAL A 71 9.89 -0.32 -3.31
C VAL A 71 8.46 -0.57 -3.78
N SER A 72 8.11 -1.82 -4.04
CA SER A 72 6.73 -2.15 -4.40
C SER A 72 6.25 -3.42 -3.72
N ALA A 73 4.96 -3.42 -3.42
CA ALA A 73 4.12 -4.54 -3.00
C ALA A 73 2.73 -4.55 -3.66
N ALA A 74 2.63 -4.24 -4.97
CA ALA A 74 1.36 -4.00 -5.66
C ALA A 74 0.54 -2.93 -4.90
N CYS A 75 -0.77 -3.09 -4.74
CA CYS A 75 -1.57 -2.13 -3.97
C CYS A 75 -1.18 -2.06 -2.48
N THR A 76 -0.35 -2.98 -1.97
CA THR A 76 0.17 -2.92 -0.59
C THR A 76 1.51 -2.18 -0.47
N SER A 77 1.97 -1.48 -1.51
CA SER A 77 3.32 -0.88 -1.56
C SER A 77 3.62 0.12 -0.44
N LEU A 78 2.65 0.87 0.08
CA LEU A 78 2.87 1.76 1.24
C LEU A 78 3.34 0.96 2.47
N HIS A 79 2.78 -0.23 2.70
CA HIS A 79 3.17 -1.11 3.80
C HIS A 79 4.60 -1.63 3.60
N ALA A 80 4.97 -1.94 2.35
CA ALA A 80 6.34 -2.33 2.02
C ALA A 80 7.34 -1.19 2.26
N GLY A 81 6.99 0.05 1.91
CA GLY A 81 7.81 1.23 2.23
C GLY A 81 8.03 1.41 3.74
N ILE A 82 6.98 1.22 4.55
CA ILE A 82 7.08 1.24 6.02
C ILE A 82 7.99 0.12 6.53
N LEU A 83 7.83 -1.10 6.01
CA LEU A 83 8.65 -2.26 6.41
C LEU A 83 10.12 -2.09 6.00
N ASP A 84 10.41 -1.63 4.78
CA ASP A 84 11.77 -1.34 4.30
C ASP A 84 12.43 -0.29 5.20
N PHE A 85 11.74 0.82 5.49
CA PHE A 85 12.24 1.84 6.40
C PHE A 85 12.52 1.29 7.81
N TYR A 86 11.59 0.53 8.37
CA TYR A 86 11.72 -0.04 9.71
C TYR A 86 12.98 -0.91 9.84
N HIS A 87 13.28 -1.72 8.82
CA HIS A 87 14.45 -2.61 8.81
C HIS A 87 15.74 -1.94 8.28
N SER A 88 15.65 -0.72 7.75
CA SER A 88 16.82 0.04 7.30
C SER A 88 17.61 0.66 8.46
N GLY A 89 18.82 1.15 8.15
CA GLY A 89 19.61 1.99 9.07
C GLY A 89 19.16 3.47 9.14
N LEU A 90 18.15 3.87 8.37
CA LEU A 90 17.69 5.25 8.29
C LEU A 90 16.97 5.67 9.58
N THR A 91 17.12 6.94 9.97
CA THR A 91 16.40 7.56 11.10
C THR A 91 15.12 8.27 10.67
N ALA A 92 15.07 8.75 9.43
CA ALA A 92 13.89 9.34 8.80
C ALA A 92 13.87 9.06 7.29
N THR A 93 12.68 9.04 6.69
CA THR A 93 12.47 8.94 5.24
C THR A 93 11.11 9.51 4.88
N LEU A 94 10.91 9.87 3.61
CA LEU A 94 9.57 9.96 3.03
C LEU A 94 9.25 8.66 2.31
N VAL A 95 8.00 8.21 2.37
CA VAL A 95 7.46 7.19 1.48
C VAL A 95 6.41 7.88 0.61
N ILE A 96 6.69 8.00 -0.69
CA ILE A 96 5.84 8.70 -1.65
C ILE A 96 5.16 7.68 -2.56
N SER A 97 3.84 7.65 -2.54
CA SER A 97 3.00 6.87 -3.45
C SER A 97 2.71 7.67 -4.71
N LEU A 98 3.03 7.10 -5.88
CA LEU A 98 2.80 7.71 -7.18
C LEU A 98 1.90 6.81 -8.02
N GLU A 99 0.67 7.26 -8.29
CA GLU A 99 -0.33 6.51 -9.06
C GLU A 99 -0.92 7.41 -10.16
N LEU A 100 -0.10 7.82 -11.13
CA LEU A 100 -0.48 8.84 -12.13
C LEU A 100 -0.85 8.27 -13.51
N ASP A 101 -0.28 7.12 -13.90
CA ASP A 101 -0.55 6.50 -15.20
C ASP A 101 -1.82 5.65 -15.16
N LYS A 102 -3.00 6.31 -15.20
CA LYS A 102 -4.30 5.62 -15.16
C LYS A 102 -4.39 4.50 -16.20
N ALA A 103 -3.95 4.79 -17.43
CA ALA A 103 -4.13 3.89 -18.56
C ALA A 103 -3.36 2.58 -18.35
N PHE A 104 -2.08 2.67 -17.99
CA PHE A 104 -1.27 1.50 -17.70
C PHE A 104 -1.75 0.75 -16.45
N GLN A 105 -2.08 1.48 -15.38
CA GLN A 105 -2.54 0.86 -14.14
C GLN A 105 -3.88 0.14 -14.33
N GLN A 106 -4.78 0.71 -15.13
CA GLN A 106 -6.02 0.05 -15.52
C GLN A 106 -5.73 -1.18 -16.39
N ALA A 107 -4.77 -1.11 -17.31
CA ALA A 107 -4.33 -2.27 -18.09
C ALA A 107 -3.76 -3.38 -17.18
N CYS A 108 -3.07 -3.04 -16.10
CA CYS A 108 -2.63 -4.00 -15.08
C CYS A 108 -3.83 -4.71 -14.43
N LEU A 109 -4.85 -3.99 -13.97
CA LEU A 109 -6.06 -4.60 -13.40
C LEU A 109 -6.81 -5.45 -14.45
N ASN A 110 -6.92 -4.95 -15.68
CA ASN A 110 -7.59 -5.65 -16.78
C ASN A 110 -6.87 -6.95 -17.14
N SER A 111 -5.54 -6.96 -17.13
CA SER A 111 -4.72 -8.15 -17.36
C SER A 111 -4.94 -9.24 -16.31
N LEU A 112 -5.40 -8.86 -15.12
CA LEU A 112 -5.70 -9.76 -14.00
C LEU A 112 -7.19 -10.14 -13.93
N GLY A 113 -8.03 -9.61 -14.82
CA GLY A 113 -9.47 -9.89 -14.85
C GLY A 113 -10.29 -9.16 -13.79
N ILE A 114 -9.70 -8.19 -13.09
CA ILE A 114 -10.35 -7.46 -11.98
C ILE A 114 -10.66 -6.00 -12.31
N GLY A 115 -10.31 -5.54 -13.51
CA GLY A 115 -10.51 -4.16 -13.94
C GLY A 115 -11.92 -3.91 -14.48
N ASN A 116 -12.08 -2.89 -15.31
CA ASN A 116 -13.38 -2.35 -15.74
C ASN A 116 -13.79 -2.77 -17.17
N GLU A 117 -13.12 -3.77 -17.74
CA GLU A 117 -13.54 -4.35 -19.01
C GLU A 117 -14.80 -5.20 -18.86
N LYS A 118 -15.42 -5.49 -20.01
CA LYS A 118 -16.58 -6.36 -20.07
C LYS A 118 -16.28 -7.71 -19.40
N ASP A 119 -17.21 -8.17 -18.58
CA ASP A 119 -17.16 -9.45 -17.86
C ASP A 119 -16.05 -9.53 -16.78
N GLN A 120 -15.49 -8.39 -16.35
CA GLN A 120 -14.54 -8.29 -15.22
C GLN A 120 -15.19 -7.73 -13.94
N ASP A 121 -14.44 -7.71 -12.83
CA ASP A 121 -14.95 -7.31 -11.51
C ASP A 121 -15.44 -5.85 -11.43
N GLY A 122 -14.89 -4.94 -12.24
CA GLY A 122 -15.33 -3.55 -12.36
C GLY A 122 -14.47 -2.51 -11.64
N LEU A 123 -13.21 -2.82 -11.27
CA LEU A 123 -12.34 -1.81 -10.63
C LEU A 123 -11.87 -0.76 -11.64
N ASP A 124 -12.07 0.49 -11.28
CA ASP A 124 -11.62 1.67 -12.02
C ASP A 124 -10.56 2.42 -11.22
N VAL A 125 -9.37 2.54 -11.82
CA VAL A 125 -8.25 3.27 -11.21
C VAL A 125 -8.60 4.74 -11.02
N VAL A 126 -8.35 5.23 -9.81
CA VAL A 126 -8.34 6.65 -9.49
C VAL A 126 -6.88 7.10 -9.37
N PRO A 127 -6.41 7.96 -10.29
CA PRO A 127 -5.07 8.49 -10.19
C PRO A 127 -4.92 9.35 -8.95
N GLY A 128 -3.74 9.33 -8.36
CA GLY A 128 -3.44 10.12 -7.18
C GLY A 128 -1.96 10.08 -6.86
N LEU A 129 -1.61 10.87 -5.86
CA LEU A 129 -0.29 10.82 -5.24
C LEU A 129 -0.40 11.23 -3.78
N GLY A 130 0.64 10.93 -3.02
CA GLY A 130 0.69 11.27 -1.62
C GLY A 130 1.97 10.77 -0.95
N PHE A 131 2.16 11.16 0.30
CA PHE A 131 3.31 10.71 1.07
C PHE A 131 2.98 10.52 2.54
N ILE A 132 3.84 9.74 3.20
CA ILE A 132 4.03 9.75 4.65
C ILE A 132 5.48 10.12 4.96
N ALA A 133 5.67 11.01 5.93
CA ALA A 133 6.97 11.27 6.54
C ALA A 133 7.15 10.34 7.74
N LEU A 134 8.14 9.45 7.65
CA LEU A 134 8.45 8.47 8.67
C LEU A 134 9.68 8.88 9.45
N LYS A 135 9.65 8.68 10.76
CA LYS A 135 10.83 8.82 11.62
C LYS A 135 10.88 7.74 12.70
N LYS A 136 12.09 7.36 13.08
CA LYS A 136 12.36 6.52 14.24
C LYS A 136 12.51 7.40 15.47
N LEU A 137 11.83 7.04 16.56
CA LEU A 137 11.97 7.70 17.84
C LEU A 137 13.15 7.10 18.61
N ASP A 138 13.82 7.95 19.38
CA ASP A 138 14.72 7.47 20.43
C ASP A 138 13.92 6.62 21.42
N LYS A 139 14.55 5.58 21.99
CA LYS A 139 13.86 4.52 22.77
C LYS A 139 13.01 5.04 23.93
N ASP A 140 13.38 6.19 24.49
CA ASP A 140 12.72 6.76 25.67
C ASP A 140 11.86 7.99 25.32
N LYS A 141 11.74 8.34 24.04
CA LYS A 141 11.01 9.51 23.59
C LYS A 141 9.58 9.13 23.19
N ALA A 142 8.60 9.75 23.83
CA ALA A 142 7.21 9.63 23.42
C ALA A 142 6.96 10.33 22.06
N PRO A 143 6.02 9.83 21.23
CA PRO A 143 5.55 10.55 20.06
C PRO A 143 5.06 11.96 20.42
N ALA A 144 5.30 12.94 19.55
CA ALA A 144 4.68 14.26 19.71
C ALA A 144 3.15 14.17 19.49
N ALA A 145 2.40 15.15 19.98
CA ALA A 145 0.93 15.11 19.94
C ALA A 145 0.31 14.99 18.53
N HIS A 146 1.03 15.45 17.50
CA HIS A 146 0.61 15.39 16.10
C HIS A 146 1.13 14.13 15.36
N GLU A 147 1.97 13.33 16.02
CA GLU A 147 2.63 12.16 15.42
C GLU A 147 1.81 10.91 15.68
N LEU A 148 1.74 10.04 14.67
CA LEU A 148 0.98 8.80 14.73
C LEU A 148 1.94 7.63 14.89
N LEU A 149 1.80 6.87 15.98
CA LEU A 149 2.60 5.68 16.20
C LEU A 149 2.17 4.56 15.24
N ILE A 150 3.13 3.94 14.55
CA ILE A 150 2.87 2.72 13.78
C ILE A 150 2.96 1.54 14.75
N GLU A 151 1.81 1.08 15.21
CA GLU A 151 1.68 -0.02 16.18
C GLU A 151 1.85 -1.38 15.49
N LYS A 152 1.46 -1.50 14.22
CA LYS A 152 1.56 -2.73 13.43
C LYS A 152 1.71 -2.39 11.95
N CYS A 153 2.58 -3.09 11.25
CA CYS A 153 2.62 -3.07 9.79
C CYS A 153 3.02 -4.46 9.30
N GLN A 154 2.16 -5.12 8.52
CA GLN A 154 2.37 -6.49 8.06
C GLN A 154 1.81 -6.69 6.65
N LEU A 155 2.43 -7.59 5.90
CA LEU A 155 1.90 -8.11 4.63
C LEU A 155 1.63 -9.59 4.78
N LEU A 156 0.37 -10.00 4.76
CA LEU A 156 -0.02 -11.40 4.74
C LEU A 156 -0.17 -11.87 3.30
N SER A 157 0.41 -13.02 2.97
CA SER A 157 0.28 -13.64 1.65
C SER A 157 -0.57 -14.90 1.73
N GLN A 158 -1.54 -15.02 0.83
CA GLN A 158 -2.34 -16.22 0.68
C GLN A 158 -1.43 -17.39 0.24
N PRO A 159 -1.35 -18.50 0.99
CA PRO A 159 -0.64 -19.69 0.55
C PRO A 159 -1.20 -20.25 -0.75
N GLY A 160 -0.38 -20.95 -1.52
CA GLY A 160 -0.82 -21.67 -2.71
C GLY A 160 -1.81 -22.82 -2.39
N GLY A 161 -2.50 -23.29 -3.42
CA GLY A 161 -3.37 -24.47 -3.35
C GLY A 161 -4.79 -24.20 -2.80
N MET A 162 -5.59 -25.26 -2.74
CA MET A 162 -7.05 -25.18 -2.48
C MET A 162 -7.43 -24.60 -1.11
N ARG A 163 -6.53 -24.65 -0.12
CA ARG A 163 -6.77 -24.15 1.25
C ARG A 163 -6.26 -22.74 1.50
N GLY A 164 -5.61 -22.11 0.52
CA GLY A 164 -4.95 -20.81 0.67
C GLY A 164 -5.85 -19.73 1.27
N THR A 165 -7.02 -19.51 0.66
CA THR A 165 -7.99 -18.50 1.12
C THR A 165 -8.50 -18.79 2.54
N HIS A 166 -8.80 -20.05 2.86
CA HIS A 166 -9.26 -20.42 4.20
C HIS A 166 -8.17 -20.18 5.26
N THR A 167 -6.90 -20.48 4.95
CA THR A 167 -5.77 -20.18 5.83
C THR A 167 -5.63 -18.68 6.05
N LEU A 168 -5.74 -17.87 5.00
CA LEU A 168 -5.70 -16.41 5.11
C LEU A 168 -6.85 -15.87 5.99
N ILE A 169 -8.09 -16.34 5.77
CA ILE A 169 -9.25 -16.00 6.62
C ILE A 169 -8.98 -16.38 8.08
N GLY A 170 -8.39 -17.56 8.33
CA GLY A 170 -8.02 -18.02 9.66
C GLY A 170 -7.07 -17.04 10.37
N ARG A 171 -6.04 -16.59 9.66
CA ARG A 171 -5.03 -15.64 10.18
C ARG A 171 -5.62 -14.25 10.43
N LEU A 172 -6.38 -13.70 9.47
CA LEU A 172 -7.05 -12.41 9.64
C LEU A 172 -8.04 -12.44 10.80
N SER A 173 -8.79 -13.54 10.93
CA SER A 173 -9.73 -13.74 12.02
C SER A 173 -9.04 -13.77 13.38
N GLN A 174 -7.84 -14.35 13.50
CA GLN A 174 -7.07 -14.31 14.75
C GLN A 174 -6.63 -12.89 15.10
N GLN A 175 -6.19 -12.10 14.11
CA GLN A 175 -5.80 -10.70 14.32
C GLN A 175 -6.99 -9.87 14.84
N LEU A 176 -8.17 -10.05 14.25
CA LEU A 176 -9.38 -9.30 14.62
C LEU A 176 -9.96 -9.69 15.98
N GLN A 177 -9.82 -10.96 16.41
CA GLN A 177 -10.35 -11.44 17.69
C GLN A 177 -9.62 -10.87 18.90
N ALA A 178 -8.35 -10.51 18.70
CA ALA A 178 -7.49 -9.96 19.74
C ALA A 178 -7.54 -8.43 19.80
N LEU A 179 -8.41 -7.78 19.02
CA LEU A 179 -8.43 -6.32 18.97
C LEU A 179 -9.02 -5.72 20.25
N PRO A 180 -8.30 -4.77 20.87
CA PRO A 180 -8.88 -3.88 21.87
C PRO A 180 -10.07 -3.09 21.30
N LYS A 181 -10.98 -2.64 22.16
CA LYS A 181 -12.20 -1.93 21.75
C LYS A 181 -11.91 -0.57 21.12
N GLU A 182 -10.81 0.03 21.51
CA GLU A 182 -10.28 1.30 21.02
C GLU A 182 -9.63 1.21 19.64
N VAL A 183 -9.48 0.00 19.07
CA VAL A 183 -8.97 -0.18 17.71
C VAL A 183 -10.15 -0.32 16.74
N LEU A 184 -10.28 0.64 15.82
CA LEU A 184 -11.35 0.66 14.83
C LEU A 184 -10.83 0.09 13.49
N PRO A 185 -11.29 -1.11 13.09
CA PRO A 185 -10.91 -1.69 11.81
C PRO A 185 -11.66 -1.04 10.64
N VAL A 186 -10.93 -0.62 9.62
CA VAL A 186 -11.49 -0.15 8.34
C VAL A 186 -11.64 -1.34 7.40
N SER A 187 -12.83 -1.48 6.82
CA SER A 187 -13.11 -2.59 5.90
C SER A 187 -12.16 -2.55 4.70
N PHE A 188 -11.76 -3.73 4.22
CA PHE A 188 -11.12 -3.87 2.92
C PHE A 188 -12.14 -4.16 1.80
N ASP A 189 -13.42 -3.88 2.04
CA ASP A 189 -14.46 -4.01 1.00
C ASP A 189 -14.07 -3.25 -0.26
N ILE A 190 -14.25 -3.92 -1.39
CA ILE A 190 -13.79 -3.48 -2.70
C ILE A 190 -14.63 -4.16 -3.77
N CYS A 191 -14.80 -3.53 -4.93
CA CYS A 191 -15.47 -4.12 -6.08
C CYS A 191 -14.64 -5.23 -6.76
N SER A 192 -14.28 -6.28 -5.99
CA SER A 192 -13.65 -7.50 -6.50
C SER A 192 -14.34 -8.74 -5.95
N SER A 193 -14.52 -9.75 -6.79
CA SER A 193 -15.09 -11.05 -6.40
C SER A 193 -14.27 -11.72 -5.29
N TRP A 194 -12.94 -11.65 -5.37
CA TRP A 194 -12.04 -12.17 -4.33
C TRP A 194 -12.16 -11.40 -3.02
N GLY A 195 -12.17 -10.05 -3.08
CA GLY A 195 -12.32 -9.20 -1.90
C GLY A 195 -13.63 -9.44 -1.16
N LYS A 196 -14.76 -9.48 -1.90
CA LYS A 196 -16.09 -9.80 -1.36
C LYS A 196 -16.13 -11.18 -0.71
N SER A 197 -15.56 -12.20 -1.37
CA SER A 197 -15.49 -13.56 -0.84
C SER A 197 -14.67 -13.64 0.45
N LEU A 198 -13.54 -12.93 0.49
CA LEU A 198 -12.65 -12.88 1.65
C LEU A 198 -13.34 -12.21 2.85
N LEU A 199 -13.98 -11.05 2.64
CA LEU A 199 -14.69 -10.32 3.69
C LEU A 199 -15.89 -11.12 4.21
N MET A 200 -16.67 -11.73 3.31
CA MET A 200 -17.79 -12.59 3.68
C MET A 200 -17.33 -13.78 4.53
N GLY A 201 -16.29 -14.51 4.09
CA GLY A 201 -15.74 -15.66 4.82
C GLY A 201 -15.18 -15.26 6.20
N LEU A 202 -14.57 -14.09 6.30
CA LEU A 202 -14.08 -13.52 7.55
C LEU A 202 -15.23 -13.21 8.52
N ASN A 203 -16.28 -12.52 8.05
CA ASN A 203 -17.45 -12.18 8.85
C ASN A 203 -18.19 -13.44 9.34
N ILE A 204 -18.36 -14.45 8.49
CA ILE A 204 -18.97 -15.75 8.88
C ILE A 204 -18.14 -16.39 10.01
N ARG A 205 -16.81 -16.43 9.88
CA ARG A 205 -15.93 -17.03 10.88
C ARG A 205 -15.97 -16.29 12.22
N LEU A 206 -16.02 -14.96 12.20
CA LEU A 206 -16.10 -14.12 13.39
C LEU A 206 -17.47 -14.21 14.08
N ALA A 207 -18.55 -14.23 13.30
CA ALA A 207 -19.91 -14.44 13.82
C ALA A 207 -20.06 -15.81 14.49
N GLY A 208 -19.49 -16.86 13.90
CA GLY A 208 -19.45 -18.21 14.50
C GLY A 208 -18.72 -18.26 15.86
N LYS A 209 -17.88 -17.26 16.15
CA LYS A 209 -17.17 -17.09 17.43
C LYS A 209 -17.81 -16.05 18.35
N ARG A 210 -19.00 -15.53 18.02
CA ARG A 210 -19.73 -14.49 18.78
C ARG A 210 -18.92 -13.20 19.00
N GLN A 211 -18.05 -12.86 18.06
CA GLN A 211 -17.25 -11.63 18.08
C GLN A 211 -17.46 -10.87 16.77
N PRO A 212 -18.64 -10.26 16.55
CA PRO A 212 -18.85 -9.43 15.38
C PRO A 212 -17.89 -8.24 15.41
N VAL A 213 -17.40 -7.86 14.23
CA VAL A 213 -16.53 -6.69 14.06
C VAL A 213 -17.36 -5.55 13.49
N GLU A 214 -17.31 -4.40 14.15
CA GLU A 214 -17.88 -3.16 13.64
C GLU A 214 -16.87 -2.50 12.71
N TRP A 215 -17.10 -2.67 11.41
CA TRP A 215 -16.21 -2.15 10.37
C TRP A 215 -16.52 -0.68 10.09
N LEU A 216 -15.47 0.14 10.01
CA LEU A 216 -15.54 1.42 9.28
C LEU A 216 -15.60 1.15 7.77
N ALA A 217 -16.21 2.06 7.02
CA ALA A 217 -16.37 1.90 5.58
C ALA A 217 -15.04 2.02 4.82
N SER A 218 -14.87 1.19 3.79
CA SER A 218 -13.77 1.34 2.83
C SER A 218 -14.04 2.53 1.92
N ILE A 219 -13.02 3.35 1.64
CA ILE A 219 -13.12 4.37 0.58
C ILE A 219 -13.29 3.74 -0.82
N GLU A 220 -13.00 2.46 -0.94
CA GLU A 220 -13.12 1.65 -2.16
C GLU A 220 -14.38 0.76 -2.16
N SER A 221 -15.36 1.03 -1.29
CA SER A 221 -16.64 0.31 -1.29
C SER A 221 -17.45 0.44 -2.59
N CYS A 222 -17.00 1.31 -3.51
CA CYS A 222 -17.53 1.46 -4.86
C CYS A 222 -16.54 0.92 -5.91
N GLN A 223 -16.67 1.33 -7.17
CA GLN A 223 -15.77 0.90 -8.26
C GLN A 223 -14.39 1.58 -8.22
N ARG A 224 -14.25 2.68 -7.46
CA ARG A 224 -13.01 3.44 -7.36
C ARG A 224 -11.92 2.61 -6.67
N HIS A 225 -10.75 2.54 -7.29
CA HIS A 225 -9.57 1.88 -6.73
C HIS A 225 -8.39 2.86 -6.62
N TYR A 226 -7.91 3.09 -5.40
CA TYR A 226 -6.83 4.04 -5.09
C TYR A 226 -5.46 3.34 -4.95
N LEU A 227 -5.36 2.06 -5.34
CA LEU A 227 -4.09 1.36 -5.45
C LEU A 227 -3.29 1.42 -4.12
N SER A 228 -2.02 1.87 -4.15
CA SER A 228 -1.20 1.99 -2.93
C SER A 228 -1.55 3.18 -2.03
N LEU A 229 -2.39 4.11 -2.51
CA LEU A 229 -2.81 5.31 -1.77
C LEU A 229 -3.99 5.08 -0.84
N LYS A 230 -4.68 3.93 -0.93
CA LYS A 230 -5.83 3.62 -0.09
C LYS A 230 -5.60 3.96 1.40
N PRO A 231 -4.49 3.54 2.05
CA PRO A 231 -4.30 3.84 3.47
C PRO A 231 -4.17 5.33 3.78
N LEU A 232 -3.61 6.13 2.87
CA LEU A 232 -3.46 7.58 3.02
C LEU A 232 -4.82 8.29 2.96
N PHE A 233 -5.65 7.92 1.99
CA PHE A 233 -6.99 8.48 1.89
C PHE A 233 -7.88 8.06 3.07
N GLU A 234 -7.78 6.81 3.53
CA GLU A 234 -8.52 6.34 4.71
C GLU A 234 -8.04 7.05 5.98
N LEU A 235 -6.74 7.33 6.09
CA LEU A 235 -6.18 8.15 7.17
C LEU A 235 -6.76 9.57 7.16
N GLN A 236 -6.83 10.22 5.99
CA GLN A 236 -7.46 11.55 5.86
C GLN A 236 -8.97 11.51 6.17
N LEU A 237 -9.68 10.47 5.72
CA LEU A 237 -11.11 10.28 5.95
C LEU A 237 -11.44 10.09 7.43
N TYR A 238 -10.60 9.35 8.15
CA TYR A 238 -10.83 8.96 9.55
C TYR A 238 -9.97 9.72 10.57
N LYS A 239 -9.30 10.81 10.17
CA LYS A 239 -8.41 11.60 11.04
C LYS A 239 -9.04 12.03 12.37
N GLU A 240 -10.33 12.33 12.38
CA GLU A 240 -11.05 12.74 13.59
C GLU A 240 -11.26 11.57 14.55
N LYS A 241 -11.53 10.37 14.04
CA LYS A 241 -11.63 9.15 14.87
C LYS A 241 -10.29 8.77 15.48
N LEU A 242 -9.20 9.01 14.75
CA LEU A 242 -7.82 8.73 15.19
C LEU A 242 -7.37 9.57 16.39
N LYS A 243 -8.06 10.69 16.70
CA LYS A 243 -7.77 11.49 17.90
C LYS A 243 -8.09 10.74 19.20
N GLU A 244 -9.06 9.83 19.15
CA GLU A 244 -9.58 9.12 20.31
C GLU A 244 -9.33 7.60 20.24
N ASN A 245 -9.16 7.05 19.05
CA ASN A 245 -9.09 5.61 18.80
C ASN A 245 -7.87 5.28 17.93
N SER A 246 -7.36 4.06 18.03
CA SER A 246 -6.43 3.55 17.02
C SER A 246 -7.20 3.14 15.76
N LEU A 247 -6.56 3.23 14.59
CA LEU A 247 -7.13 2.77 13.32
C LEU A 247 -6.38 1.52 12.84
N LEU A 248 -7.11 0.51 12.39
CA LEU A 248 -6.55 -0.67 11.71
C LEU A 248 -7.00 -0.68 10.25
N LEU A 249 -6.09 -0.31 9.37
CA LEU A 249 -6.31 -0.22 7.93
C LEU A 249 -5.94 -1.54 7.26
N PHE A 250 -6.77 -1.95 6.30
CA PHE A 250 -6.55 -3.15 5.50
C PHE A 250 -6.47 -2.79 4.02
N THR A 251 -5.50 -3.37 3.31
CA THR A 251 -5.35 -3.16 1.86
C THR A 251 -5.19 -4.48 1.14
N LEU A 252 -5.99 -4.71 0.10
CA LEU A 252 -5.86 -5.90 -0.74
C LEU A 252 -4.83 -5.65 -1.83
N GLY A 253 -3.85 -6.55 -1.96
CA GLY A 253 -2.81 -6.50 -2.97
C GLY A 253 -2.91 -7.66 -3.97
N GLY A 254 -2.36 -7.43 -5.16
CA GLY A 254 -2.17 -8.46 -6.18
C GLY A 254 -1.44 -9.71 -5.63
N GLY A 255 -1.71 -10.87 -6.22
CA GLY A 255 -1.14 -12.13 -5.73
C GLY A 255 -1.77 -12.66 -4.43
N GLY A 256 -2.97 -12.18 -4.08
CA GLY A 256 -3.72 -12.62 -2.90
C GLY A 256 -3.09 -12.17 -1.59
N ARG A 257 -2.81 -10.86 -1.48
CA ARG A 257 -2.13 -10.28 -0.32
C ARG A 257 -3.04 -9.36 0.45
N VAL A 258 -2.77 -9.24 1.74
CA VAL A 258 -3.46 -8.31 2.64
C VAL A 258 -2.41 -7.53 3.43
N GLY A 259 -2.32 -6.23 3.16
CA GLY A 259 -1.62 -5.28 4.00
C GLY A 259 -2.46 -4.97 5.23
N ILE A 260 -1.79 -4.94 6.38
CA ILE A 260 -2.37 -4.58 7.68
C ILE A 260 -1.52 -3.45 8.25
N LEU A 261 -2.13 -2.31 8.52
CA LEU A 261 -1.48 -1.15 9.13
C LEU A 261 -2.30 -0.67 10.32
N GLN A 262 -1.73 -0.71 11.53
CA GLN A 262 -2.35 -0.17 12.72
C GLN A 262 -1.63 1.12 13.14
N LEU A 263 -2.42 2.18 13.30
CA LEU A 263 -1.97 3.50 13.73
C LEU A 263 -2.56 3.81 15.10
N GLY A 264 -1.69 4.12 16.06
CA GLY A 264 -2.06 4.48 17.42
C GLY A 264 -2.55 5.92 17.53
N CYS A 265 -3.52 6.16 18.42
CA CYS A 265 -3.84 7.52 18.84
C CYS A 265 -2.79 8.03 19.85
N SER A 266 -2.57 9.34 19.91
CA SER A 266 -1.60 9.98 20.82
C SER A 266 -1.93 9.78 22.31
N ASN A 267 -3.16 9.35 22.63
CA ASN A 267 -3.62 9.00 23.97
C ASN A 267 -3.62 7.49 24.25
N SER A 268 -3.29 6.67 23.25
CA SER A 268 -3.25 5.21 23.37
C SER A 268 -2.11 4.82 24.29
N LYS A 269 -2.45 4.24 25.44
CA LYS A 269 -1.50 3.53 26.30
C LYS A 269 -1.32 2.09 25.79
N THR A 270 -1.03 1.92 24.49
CA THR A 270 -0.63 0.61 23.99
C THR A 270 0.71 0.26 24.63
N SER A 271 0.63 -0.63 25.61
CA SER A 271 1.75 -1.11 26.43
C SER A 271 2.57 -2.20 25.75
N GLY A 272 2.34 -2.45 24.46
CA GLY A 272 2.99 -3.49 23.67
C GLY A 272 4.11 -2.96 22.79
N GLU A 273 5.12 -3.79 22.54
CA GLU A 273 6.11 -3.52 21.49
C GLU A 273 5.42 -3.47 20.11
N PRO A 274 5.84 -2.57 19.21
CA PRO A 274 5.24 -2.46 17.89
C PRO A 274 5.45 -3.74 17.07
N GLU A 275 4.37 -4.21 16.43
CA GLU A 275 4.34 -5.45 15.66
C GLU A 275 4.75 -5.25 14.20
N LEU A 276 6.04 -4.99 13.97
CA LEU A 276 6.64 -4.92 12.64
C LEU A 276 7.59 -6.12 12.44
N PRO A 277 7.12 -7.23 11.84
CA PRO A 277 7.88 -8.47 11.68
C PRO A 277 9.05 -8.30 10.71
N LYS A 278 9.98 -9.25 10.73
CA LYS A 278 11.05 -9.34 9.73
C LYS A 278 10.45 -9.35 8.33
N ALA A 279 11.01 -8.53 7.45
CA ALA A 279 10.66 -8.47 6.05
C ALA A 279 11.81 -9.04 5.19
N SER A 280 11.46 -9.48 3.99
CA SER A 280 12.43 -9.93 2.99
C SER A 280 12.17 -9.19 1.69
N PHE A 281 13.19 -9.08 0.84
CA PHE A 281 13.02 -8.49 -0.47
C PHE A 281 13.84 -9.21 -1.53
N GLU A 282 13.40 -9.08 -2.78
CA GLU A 282 14.15 -9.49 -3.96
C GLU A 282 14.55 -8.24 -4.73
N GLN A 283 15.86 -8.08 -4.96
CA GLN A 283 16.38 -7.00 -5.79
C GLN A 283 16.01 -7.26 -7.25
N GLN A 284 15.46 -6.25 -7.92
CA GLN A 284 15.05 -6.31 -9.31
C GLN A 284 15.91 -5.38 -10.17
N SER A 285 15.85 -5.57 -11.49
CA SER A 285 16.55 -4.75 -12.48
C SER A 285 15.60 -3.69 -13.02
N LEU A 286 15.91 -2.41 -12.74
CA LEU A 286 15.11 -1.28 -13.23
C LEU A 286 15.07 -1.27 -14.76
N ALA A 287 16.22 -1.47 -15.41
CA ALA A 287 16.32 -1.43 -16.86
C ALA A 287 15.50 -2.54 -17.54
N ASP A 288 15.55 -3.77 -17.02
CA ASP A 288 14.82 -4.90 -17.61
C ASP A 288 13.31 -4.75 -17.44
N ASP A 289 12.88 -4.30 -16.26
CA ASP A 289 11.45 -4.14 -15.97
C ASP A 289 10.82 -2.98 -16.74
N ILE A 290 11.52 -1.84 -16.85
CA ILE A 290 11.08 -0.72 -17.69
C ILE A 290 10.91 -1.19 -19.14
N LYS A 291 11.90 -1.90 -19.69
CA LYS A 291 11.83 -2.47 -21.05
C LYS A 291 10.65 -3.43 -21.20
N GLY A 292 10.39 -4.27 -20.19
CA GLY A 292 9.24 -5.17 -20.16
C GLY A 292 7.91 -4.44 -20.23
N TYR A 293 7.76 -3.34 -19.49
CA TYR A 293 6.54 -2.52 -19.51
C TYR A 293 6.39 -1.69 -20.79
N GLU A 294 7.48 -1.20 -21.39
CA GLU A 294 7.44 -0.54 -22.70
C GLU A 294 6.96 -1.51 -23.79
N LEU A 295 7.49 -2.74 -23.79
CA LEU A 295 7.04 -3.79 -24.69
C LEU A 295 5.54 -4.09 -24.51
N ALA A 296 5.08 -4.16 -23.25
CA ALA A 296 3.67 -4.37 -22.96
C ALA A 296 2.76 -3.28 -23.56
N LEU A 297 3.13 -2.00 -23.47
CA LEU A 297 2.32 -0.91 -24.03
C LEU A 297 2.27 -0.96 -25.56
N ASN A 298 3.40 -1.21 -26.20
CA ASN A 298 3.44 -1.34 -27.66
C ASN A 298 2.49 -2.46 -28.11
N LEU A 299 2.56 -3.61 -27.43
CA LEU A 299 1.65 -4.73 -27.68
C LEU A 299 0.19 -4.38 -27.37
N LEU A 300 -0.12 -3.59 -26.34
CA LEU A 300 -1.52 -3.21 -26.06
C LEU A 300 -2.18 -2.44 -27.21
N GLY A 301 -1.40 -1.71 -28.02
CA GLY A 301 -1.88 -1.04 -29.23
C GLY A 301 -2.15 -2.00 -30.39
N ASP A 302 -1.28 -3.01 -30.57
CA ASP A 302 -1.29 -3.90 -31.74
C ASP A 302 -2.02 -5.23 -31.49
N ASP A 303 -1.73 -5.87 -30.35
CA ASP A 303 -2.25 -7.17 -29.88
C ASP A 303 -2.49 -7.12 -28.36
N LYS A 304 -3.68 -6.65 -27.99
CA LYS A 304 -4.09 -6.48 -26.60
C LYS A 304 -3.93 -7.73 -25.72
N PRO A 305 -4.34 -8.95 -26.14
CA PRO A 305 -4.03 -10.18 -25.41
C PRO A 305 -2.54 -10.40 -25.13
N ALA A 306 -1.67 -10.19 -26.13
CA ALA A 306 -0.22 -10.29 -25.94
C ALA A 306 0.31 -9.24 -24.97
N GLY A 307 -0.21 -8.00 -25.04
CA GLY A 307 0.09 -6.93 -24.10
C GLY A 307 -0.26 -7.31 -22.65
N TYR A 308 -1.45 -7.87 -22.43
CA TYR A 308 -1.85 -8.38 -21.10
C TYR A 308 -1.00 -9.53 -20.60
N GLN A 309 -0.55 -10.41 -21.49
CA GLN A 309 0.39 -11.46 -21.11
C GLN A 309 1.74 -10.85 -20.67
N GLN A 310 2.29 -9.91 -21.44
CA GLN A 310 3.54 -9.24 -21.11
C GLN A 310 3.47 -8.47 -19.78
N ILE A 311 2.33 -7.83 -19.48
CA ILE A 311 2.10 -7.19 -18.17
C ILE A 311 2.21 -8.22 -17.04
N ARG A 312 1.50 -9.36 -17.16
CA ARG A 312 1.53 -10.41 -16.12
C ARG A 312 2.91 -11.02 -15.94
N ASP A 313 3.68 -11.15 -17.01
CA ASP A 313 5.04 -11.69 -16.97
C ASP A 313 6.02 -10.70 -16.32
N THR A 314 5.80 -9.40 -16.52
CA THR A 314 6.67 -8.35 -15.97
C THR A 314 6.35 -8.04 -14.51
N LEU A 315 5.05 -7.92 -14.15
CA LEU A 315 4.60 -7.72 -12.78
C LEU A 315 5.04 -8.89 -11.89
N LYS A 316 5.58 -8.59 -10.71
CA LYS A 316 6.14 -9.64 -9.86
C LYS A 316 5.07 -10.39 -9.07
N TYR A 317 4.10 -9.68 -8.48
CA TYR A 317 3.13 -10.27 -7.55
C TYR A 317 2.14 -11.28 -8.09
N PRO A 318 1.72 -11.23 -9.37
CA PRO A 318 0.89 -12.29 -9.93
C PRO A 318 1.56 -13.67 -9.91
N HIS A 319 2.89 -13.74 -9.82
CA HIS A 319 3.64 -14.99 -9.95
C HIS A 319 3.42 -15.90 -8.73
N SER A 320 3.08 -17.16 -9.01
CA SER A 320 2.77 -18.17 -7.99
C SER A 320 3.91 -18.43 -7.02
N ARG A 321 5.17 -18.19 -7.43
CA ARG A 321 6.37 -18.35 -6.59
C ARG A 321 6.35 -17.51 -5.32
N TYR A 322 5.59 -16.41 -5.30
CA TYR A 322 5.50 -15.50 -4.15
C TYR A 322 4.29 -15.73 -3.25
N ARG A 323 3.48 -16.76 -3.52
CA ARG A 323 2.33 -17.14 -2.68
C ARG A 323 2.82 -17.70 -1.36
N GLY A 324 2.24 -17.26 -0.25
CA GLY A 324 2.62 -17.66 1.10
C GLY A 324 3.88 -17.00 1.66
N MET A 325 4.55 -16.13 0.89
CA MET A 325 5.67 -15.32 1.38
C MET A 325 5.14 -14.04 2.05
N ASP A 326 5.02 -14.07 3.37
CA ASP A 326 4.63 -12.89 4.16
C ASP A 326 5.75 -11.84 4.19
N ASN A 327 5.38 -10.57 4.32
CA ASN A 327 6.31 -9.44 4.47
C ASN A 327 7.40 -9.40 3.38
N HIS A 328 7.10 -9.91 2.18
CA HIS A 328 8.02 -9.95 1.06
C HIS A 328 7.69 -8.83 0.06
N TYR A 329 8.69 -8.01 -0.27
CA TYR A 329 8.55 -6.92 -1.24
C TYR A 329 9.64 -6.92 -2.32
N PHE A 330 9.51 -6.06 -3.33
CA PHE A 330 10.52 -5.88 -4.37
C PHE A 330 11.20 -4.52 -4.24
N LYS A 331 12.48 -4.48 -4.59
CA LYS A 331 13.32 -3.29 -4.50
C LYS A 331 14.05 -3.07 -5.82
N TRP A 332 14.07 -1.83 -6.27
CA TRP A 332 14.86 -1.35 -7.40
C TRP A 332 15.79 -0.25 -6.91
#